data_AF-A0A387GV36-F1
#
_entry.id   AF-A0A387GV36-F1
#
_cell.length_a   1.000
_cell.length_b   1.000
_cell.length_c   1.000
_cell.angle_alpha   90.00
_cell.angle_beta   90.00
_cell.angle_gamma   90.00
#
_symmetry.space_group_name_H-M   'P 1'
#
loop_
_entity.id
_entity.type
_entity.pdbx_description
1 polymer ?
#
loop_
_entity_poly.entity_id
_entity_poly.type
_entity_poly.pdbx_seq_one_letter_code
_entity_poly.pdbx_strand_id
1 'polypeptide(L)'
;MKKEEEGKEYYFLKSIERYGDGEFFIRVFSLKGDTMSFLLIKELVPMENGEFISLYRCDRDEDNRILSRDIYDIRGLMKAVAAFDSVSHS
;
A
#
# COMPACT_ATOMS: atom_id res chain seq x y z
N MET A 1 -1.71 -35.50 -2.46
CA MET A 1 -1.28 -34.50 -3.46
C MET A 1 -1.14 -33.16 -2.76
N LYS A 2 0.07 -32.75 -2.38
CA LYS A 2 0.36 -31.36 -2.00
C LYS A 2 0.60 -30.61 -3.32
N LYS A 3 -0.35 -29.78 -3.73
CA LYS A 3 -0.16 -28.86 -4.86
C LYS A 3 0.63 -27.67 -4.34
N GLU A 4 1.84 -27.51 -4.86
CA GLU A 4 2.64 -26.29 -5.02
C GLU A 4 2.08 -25.01 -4.34
N GLU A 5 2.57 -24.71 -3.13
CA GLU A 5 2.66 -23.33 -2.61
C GLU A 5 4.00 -22.69 -3.04
N GLU A 6 4.61 -23.18 -4.12
CA GLU A 6 5.88 -22.68 -4.63
C GLU A 6 5.62 -21.46 -5.53
N GLY A 7 5.68 -20.26 -4.95
CA GLY A 7 5.87 -19.04 -5.74
C GLY A 7 5.19 -17.77 -5.23
N LYS A 8 4.30 -17.84 -4.24
CA LYS A 8 3.72 -16.63 -3.64
C LYS A 8 4.72 -16.02 -2.66
N GLU A 9 5.28 -14.87 -3.03
CA GLU A 9 6.04 -14.04 -2.12
C GLU A 9 5.07 -13.15 -1.33
N TYR A 10 5.17 -13.22 0.00
CA TYR A 10 4.40 -12.38 0.91
C TYR A 10 5.27 -11.22 1.36
N TYR A 11 4.72 -10.03 1.31
CA TYR A 11 5.35 -8.80 1.77
C TYR A 11 4.66 -8.32 3.04
N PHE A 12 5.42 -7.79 3.97
CA PHE A 12 4.94 -7.30 5.26
C PHE A 12 5.34 -5.84 5.40
N LEU A 13 4.42 -5.01 5.89
CA LEU A 13 4.69 -3.60 6.14
C LEU A 13 5.79 -3.45 7.20
N LYS A 14 6.88 -2.75 6.85
CA LYS A 14 7.98 -2.41 7.76
C LYS A 14 7.84 -1.01 8.33
N SER A 15 7.59 -0.05 7.45
CA SER A 15 7.43 1.36 7.82
C SER A 15 6.59 2.12 6.80
N ILE A 16 5.93 3.16 7.29
CA ILE A 16 5.25 4.20 6.51
C ILE A 16 5.90 5.52 6.91
N GLU A 17 6.35 6.30 5.94
CA GLU A 17 6.94 7.61 6.15
C GLU A 17 6.20 8.63 5.28
N ARG A 18 5.84 9.80 5.83
CA ARG A 18 5.25 10.88 5.03
C ARG A 18 6.35 11.55 4.23
N TYR A 19 6.19 11.60 2.91
CA TYR A 19 7.13 12.25 2.01
C TYR A 19 6.64 13.64 1.59
N GLY A 20 5.33 13.78 1.42
CA GLY A 20 4.65 15.02 1.04
C GLY A 20 3.16 14.95 1.32
N ASP A 21 2.41 15.98 0.92
CA ASP A 21 0.96 15.99 1.08
C ASP A 21 0.33 14.91 0.19
N GLY A 22 -0.26 13.91 0.82
CA GLY A 22 -0.80 12.74 0.13
C GLY A 22 0.26 11.76 -0.37
N GLU A 23 1.55 11.97 -0.08
CA GLU A 23 2.62 11.10 -0.55
C GLU A 23 3.28 10.34 0.60
N PHE A 24 3.35 9.01 0.47
CA PHE A 24 3.84 8.10 1.50
C PHE A 24 4.94 7.20 0.95
N PHE A 25 6.09 7.18 1.59
CA PHE A 25 7.12 6.19 1.33
C PHE A 25 6.81 4.92 2.13
N ILE A 26 6.57 3.82 1.42
CA ILE A 26 6.21 2.54 2.02
C ILE A 26 7.40 1.60 1.89
N ARG A 27 7.84 1.04 3.02
CA ARG A 27 8.84 -0.03 3.03
C ARG A 27 8.19 -1.33 3.44
N VAL A 28 8.41 -2.37 2.63
CA VAL A 28 7.94 -3.72 2.90
C VAL A 28 9.11 -4.71 2.90
N PHE A 29 8.94 -5.84 3.58
CA PHE A 29 9.92 -6.92 3.59
C PHE A 29 9.25 -8.26 3.34
N SER A 30 9.96 -9.19 2.70
CA SER A 30 9.48 -10.56 2.49
C SER A 30 10.14 -11.55 3.44
N LEU A 31 9.52 -12.73 3.60
CA LEU A 31 10.09 -13.82 4.41
C LEU A 31 11.40 -14.39 3.82
N LYS A 32 11.72 -14.05 2.57
CA LYS A 32 12.99 -14.42 1.91
C LYS A 32 14.12 -13.45 2.25
N GLY A 33 13.84 -12.37 2.99
CA GLY A 33 14.80 -11.34 3.38
C GLY A 33 14.86 -10.17 2.42
N ASP A 34 14.09 -10.18 1.34
CA ASP A 34 14.03 -9.07 0.39
C ASP A 34 13.31 -7.89 1.03
N THR A 35 13.86 -6.69 0.83
CA THR A 35 13.22 -5.44 1.24
C THR A 35 12.96 -4.61 0.01
N MET A 36 11.75 -4.10 -0.11
CA MET A 36 11.35 -3.22 -1.19
C MET A 36 10.84 -1.90 -0.62
N SER A 37 10.90 -0.85 -1.44
CA SER A 37 10.31 0.43 -1.09
C SER A 37 9.69 1.06 -2.31
N PHE A 38 8.55 1.70 -2.11
CA PHE A 38 7.80 2.36 -3.17
C PHE A 38 7.12 3.62 -2.65
N LEU A 39 6.90 4.57 -3.57
CA LEU A 39 6.17 5.79 -3.31
C LEU A 39 4.69 5.54 -3.59
N LEU A 40 3.87 5.72 -2.56
CA LEU A 40 2.42 5.62 -2.62
C LEU A 40 1.82 7.03 -2.63
N ILE A 41 1.02 7.32 -3.63
CA ILE A 41 0.35 8.60 -3.82
C ILE A 41 -1.14 8.42 -3.53
N LYS A 42 -1.65 9.22 -2.61
CA LYS A 42 -3.06 9.31 -2.22
C LYS A 42 -3.70 10.50 -2.94
N GLU A 43 -4.76 10.22 -3.68
CA GLU A 43 -5.57 11.23 -4.37
C GLU A 43 -7.00 11.20 -3.86
N LEU A 44 -7.58 12.38 -3.60
CA LEU A 44 -8.99 12.48 -3.24
C LEU A 44 -9.80 12.73 -4.50
N VAL A 45 -10.67 11.78 -4.84
CA VAL A 45 -11.54 11.88 -6.00
C VAL A 45 -12.96 12.21 -5.53
N PRO A 46 -13.57 13.30 -6.04
CA PRO A 46 -14.96 13.62 -5.72
C PRO A 46 -15.92 12.62 -6.38
N MET A 47 -16.95 12.23 -5.64
CA MET A 47 -18.06 11.44 -6.13
C MET A 47 -19.26 12.32 -6.47
N GLU A 48 -20.16 11.82 -7.32
CA GLU A 48 -21.38 12.54 -7.74
C GLU A 48 -22.31 12.91 -6.57
N ASN A 49 -22.23 12.17 -5.46
CA ASN A 49 -22.99 12.42 -4.24
C ASN A 49 -22.35 13.48 -3.32
N GLY A 50 -21.22 14.10 -3.72
CA GLY A 50 -20.50 15.10 -2.93
C GLY A 50 -19.53 14.51 -1.89
N GLU A 51 -19.43 13.19 -1.77
CA GLU A 51 -18.41 12.53 -0.95
C GLU A 51 -17.06 12.47 -1.69
N PHE A 52 -15.99 12.18 -0.95
CA PHE A 52 -14.66 11.98 -1.53
C PHE A 52 -14.18 10.55 -1.24
N ILE A 53 -13.57 9.91 -2.23
CA ILE A 53 -12.88 8.62 -2.07
C ILE A 53 -11.37 8.83 -2.16
N SER A 54 -10.63 8.10 -1.34
CA SER A 54 -9.16 8.05 -1.44
C SER A 54 -8.76 6.97 -2.44
N LEU A 55 -8.15 7.38 -3.55
CA LEU A 55 -7.45 6.50 -4.47
C LEU A 55 -5.98 6.44 -4.07
N TYR A 56 -5.39 5.25 -4.15
CA TYR A 56 -3.97 5.06 -3.86
C TYR A 56 -3.29 4.41 -5.07
N ARG A 57 -2.16 4.96 -5.50
CA ARG A 57 -1.36 4.45 -6.62
C ARG A 57 0.13 4.52 -6.33
N CYS A 58 0.89 3.59 -6.87
CA CYS A 58 2.34 3.73 -6.98
C CYS A 58 2.73 4.46 -8.26
N ASP A 59 3.88 5.14 -8.22
CA ASP A 59 4.48 5.80 -9.39
C ASP A 59 4.94 4.80 -10.46
N ARG A 60 5.34 3.57 -10.05
CA ARG A 60 5.80 2.51 -10.96
C ARG A 60 4.80 1.36 -11.06
N ASP A 61 4.57 0.87 -12.28
CA ASP A 61 3.65 -0.24 -12.55
C ASP A 61 4.03 -1.54 -11.82
N GLU A 62 5.33 -1.81 -11.65
CA GLU A 62 5.81 -2.99 -10.92
C GLU A 62 5.47 -2.91 -9.44
N ASP A 63 5.53 -1.71 -8.85
CA ASP A 63 5.13 -1.45 -7.47
C ASP A 63 3.60 -1.56 -7.33
N ASN A 64 2.84 -1.11 -8.33
CA ASN A 64 1.38 -1.31 -8.40
C ASN A 64 1.01 -2.80 -8.45
N ARG A 65 1.81 -3.66 -9.10
CA ARG A 65 1.58 -5.11 -9.11
C ARG A 65 1.74 -5.74 -7.73
N ILE A 66 2.63 -5.20 -6.89
CA ILE A 66 2.74 -5.62 -5.49
C ILE A 66 1.47 -5.24 -4.73
N LEU A 67 0.96 -4.03 -4.97
CA LEU A 67 -0.36 -3.57 -4.50
C LEU A 67 -1.56 -4.23 -5.19
N SER A 68 -1.38 -5.22 -6.06
CA SER A 68 -2.51 -5.91 -6.69
C SER A 68 -2.49 -7.43 -6.45
N ARG A 69 -1.43 -7.94 -5.81
CA ARG A 69 -1.13 -9.37 -5.75
C ARG A 69 -1.93 -10.16 -4.71
N ASP A 70 -2.54 -9.52 -3.71
CA ASP A 70 -3.58 -10.14 -2.87
C ASP A 70 -4.46 -9.09 -2.17
N ILE A 71 -5.78 -9.19 -2.37
CA ILE A 71 -6.81 -8.19 -1.96
C ILE A 71 -6.85 -7.97 -0.44
N TYR A 72 -6.43 -8.97 0.34
CA TYR A 72 -6.44 -8.90 1.81
C TYR A 72 -5.29 -8.07 2.39
N ASP A 73 -4.13 -8.03 1.72
CA ASP A 73 -2.94 -7.33 2.20
C ASP A 73 -2.98 -5.83 1.85
N ILE A 74 -3.48 -5.50 0.65
CA ILE A 74 -3.63 -4.11 0.19
C ILE A 74 -4.62 -3.35 1.06
N ARG A 75 -5.75 -3.97 1.42
CA ARG A 75 -6.71 -3.33 2.33
C ARG A 75 -6.11 -3.10 3.72
N GLY A 76 -5.22 -3.97 4.17
CA GLY A 76 -4.46 -3.79 5.41
C GLY A 76 -3.49 -2.62 5.32
N LEU A 77 -2.71 -2.56 4.23
CA LEU A 77 -1.78 -1.47 3.93
C LEU A 77 -2.52 -0.12 3.83
N MET A 78 -3.58 -0.05 3.05
CA MET A 78 -4.36 1.19 2.86
C MET A 78 -5.03 1.63 4.17
N LYS A 79 -5.49 0.71 5.02
CA LYS A 79 -5.97 1.03 6.37
C LYS A 79 -4.85 1.57 7.26
N ALA A 80 -3.67 0.98 7.21
CA ALA A 80 -2.52 1.44 7.99
C ALA A 80 -2.08 2.85 7.54
N VAL A 81 -2.05 3.11 6.24
CA VAL A 81 -1.77 4.44 5.68
C VAL A 81 -2.84 5.46 6.07
N ALA A 82 -4.12 5.11 5.93
CA ALA A 82 -5.22 5.99 6.33
C ALA A 82 -5.20 6.31 7.84
N ALA A 83 -4.92 5.31 8.69
CA ALA A 83 -4.77 5.51 10.13
C ALA A 83 -3.59 6.44 10.44
N PHE A 84 -2.43 6.19 9.84
CA PHE A 84 -1.24 7.03 9.99
C PHE A 84 -1.48 8.49 9.57
N ASP A 85 -2.17 8.68 8.44
CA ASP A 85 -2.56 10.00 7.95
C ASP A 85 -3.51 10.73 8.91
N SER A 86 -4.49 10.01 9.48
CA SER A 86 -5.48 10.59 10.40
C SER A 86 -4.89 11.03 11.75
N VAL A 87 -3.93 10.28 12.30
CA VAL A 87 -3.26 10.62 13.57
C VAL A 87 -2.38 11.87 13.44
N SER A 88 -1.89 12.14 12.24
CA SER A 88 -1.02 13.30 11.96
C SER A 88 -1.78 14.63 11.91
N HIS A 89 -3.12 14.61 11.94
CA HIS A 89 -3.99 15.80 11.87
C HIS A 89 -4.72 16.10 13.19
N SER A 90 -4.32 15.46 14.30
CA SER A 90 -4.90 15.63 15.64
C SER A 90 -3.95 16.33 16.62
#